data_AF-A0A537S5U9-F1
#
_entry.id   AF-A0A537S5U9-F1
#
_cell.length_a   1.000
_cell.length_b   1.000
_cell.length_c   1.000
_cell.angle_alpha   90.00
_cell.angle_beta   90.00
_cell.angle_gamma   90.00
#
_symmetry.space_group_name_H-M   'P 1'
#
loop_
_entity.id
_entity.type
_entity.pdbx_description
1 polymer ?
#
loop_
_entity_poly.entity_id
_entity_poly.type
_entity_poly.pdbx_seq_one_letter_code
_entity_poly.pdbx_strand_id
1 'polypeptide(L)' 'MLRSYLFEAAGVLLTRVPKWSAVKAWGVRLAKRSGLRKAKVAVARKLAVILHRMWIDGTEFSWSKKEIAA' A
#
# COMPACT_ATOMS: atom_id res chain seq x y z
N MET A 1 -5.55 2.45 17.57
CA MET A 1 -4.25 1.79 17.31
C MET A 1 -4.05 1.39 15.84
N LEU A 2 -4.97 0.65 15.20
CA LEU A 2 -4.81 0.19 13.81
C LEU A 2 -4.44 1.28 12.78
N ARG A 3 -5.10 2.45 12.85
CA ARG A 3 -4.86 3.58 11.93
C ARG A 3 -3.42 4.08 11.99
N SER A 4 -2.83 4.11 13.18
CA SER A 4 -1.44 4.55 13.39
C SER A 4 -0.45 3.54 12.82
N TYR A 5 -0.67 2.24 13.06
CA TYR A 5 0.18 1.20 12.50
C TYR A 5 0.18 1.18 10.98
N LEU A 6 -0.98 1.36 10.35
CA LEU A 6 -1.08 1.46 8.90
C LEU A 6 -0.38 2.71 8.35
N PHE A 7 -0.37 3.81 9.10
CA PHE A 7 0.35 5.03 8.71
C PHE A 7 1.88 4.82 8.76
N GLU A 8 2.38 4.18 9.82
CA GLU A 8 3.80 3.85 9.93
C GLU A 8 4.23 2.83 8.87
N ALA A 9 3.44 1.78 8.66
CA ALA A 9 3.67 0.78 7.61
C ALA A 9 3.67 1.41 6.21
N ALA A 10 2.74 2.33 5.94
CA ALA A 10 2.74 3.10 4.69
C ALA A 10 4.00 3.95 4.54
N GLY A 11 4.49 4.54 5.65
CA GLY A 11 5.76 5.24 5.67
C GLY A 11 6.93 4.34 5.26
N VAL A 12 7.06 3.18 5.92
CA VAL A 12 8.11 2.18 5.64
C VAL A 12 8.02 1.68 4.20
N LEU A 13 6.82 1.39 3.70
CA LEU A 13 6.59 0.96 2.32
C LEU A 13 7.10 1.98 1.30
N LEU A 14 6.90 3.27 1.57
CA LEU A 14 7.29 4.34 0.66
C LEU A 14 8.78 4.69 0.73
N THR A 15 9.44 4.50 1.88
CA THR A 15 10.80 5.01 2.09
C THR A 15 11.87 3.93 2.26
N ARG A 16 11.54 2.73 2.73
CA ARG A 16 12.53 1.71 3.10
C ARG A 16 12.44 0.42 2.30
N VAL A 17 11.24 0.00 1.90
CA VAL A 17 11.07 -1.26 1.15
C VAL A 17 11.65 -1.08 -0.25
N PRO A 18 12.66 -1.85 -0.70
CA PRO A 18 13.23 -1.67 -2.04
C PRO A 18 12.32 -2.21 -3.15
N LYS A 19 11.62 -3.32 -2.87
CA LYS A 19 10.71 -4.00 -3.81
C LYS A 19 9.57 -3.08 -4.24
N TRP A 20 9.29 -3.05 -5.55
CA TRP A 20 8.16 -2.31 -6.09
C TRP A 20 6.86 -3.11 -5.99
N SER A 21 5.76 -2.37 -5.80
CA SER A 21 4.40 -2.87 -5.88
C SER A 21 3.52 -1.79 -6.49
N ALA A 22 2.32 -2.16 -6.96
CA ALA A 22 1.36 -1.21 -7.50
C ALA A 22 1.00 -0.11 -6.47
N VAL A 23 0.86 -0.49 -5.19
CA VAL A 23 0.57 0.43 -4.08
C VAL A 23 1.73 1.39 -3.85
N LYS A 24 2.98 0.90 -3.85
CA LYS A 24 4.18 1.74 -3.69
C LYS A 24 4.31 2.72 -4.86
N ALA A 25 4.18 2.23 -6.10
CA ALA A 25 4.24 3.07 -7.30
C ALA A 25 3.18 4.19 -7.28
N TRP A 26 1.95 3.85 -6.92
CA TRP A 26 0.88 4.82 -6.76
C TRP A 26 1.17 5.82 -5.65
N GLY A 27 1.64 5.36 -4.48
CA GLY A 27 1.95 6.21 -3.35
C GLY A 27 3.13 7.16 -3.59
N VAL A 28 4.17 6.74 -4.30
CA VAL A 28 5.30 7.61 -4.71
C VAL A 28 4.82 8.70 -5.66
N ARG A 29 3.99 8.37 -6.66
CA ARG A 29 3.38 9.37 -7.55
C ARG A 29 2.50 10.36 -6.79
N LEU A 30 1.78 9.89 -5.77
CA LEU A 30 0.97 10.76 -4.92
C LEU A 30 1.84 11.67 -4.05
N ALA A 31 2.95 11.15 -3.51
CA ALA A 31 3.90 11.94 -2.73
C ALA A 31 4.49 13.09 -3.56
N LYS A 32 4.81 12.83 -4.84
CA LYS A 32 5.28 13.87 -5.78
C LYS A 32 4.24 14.97 -6.01
N ARG A 33 2.95 14.63 -6.07
CA ARG A 33 1.86 15.59 -6.37
C ARG A 33 1.31 16.33 -5.15
N SER A 34 1.35 15.72 -3.96
CA SER A 34 0.58 16.21 -2.80
C SER A 34 1.35 16.15 -1.48
N GLY A 35 2.64 15.81 -1.52
CA GLY A 35 3.51 15.71 -0.36
C GLY A 35 3.40 14.36 0.38
N LEU A 36 4.47 14.01 1.08
CA LEU A 36 4.64 12.69 1.70
C LEU A 36 3.60 12.39 2.78
N ARG A 37 3.22 13.38 3.60
CA ARG A 37 2.25 13.17 4.70
C ARG A 37 0.87 12.77 4.17
N LYS A 38 0.37 13.46 3.14
CA LYS A 38 -0.91 13.12 2.48
C LYS A 38 -0.83 11.78 1.77
N ALA A 39 0.30 11.47 1.13
CA ALA A 39 0.53 10.19 0.49
C ALA A 39 0.54 9.02 1.48
N LYS A 40 1.22 9.14 2.64
CA LYS A 40 1.19 8.12 3.71
C LYS A 40 -0.24 7.82 4.16
N VAL A 41 -1.06 8.85 4.40
CA VAL A 41 -2.48 8.68 4.78
C VAL A 41 -3.26 7.91 3.71
N ALA A 42 -3.09 8.27 2.45
CA ALA A 42 -3.80 7.63 1.34
C ALA A 42 -3.35 6.17 1.14
N VAL A 43 -2.04 5.90 1.24
CA VAL A 43 -1.49 4.55 1.17
C VAL A 43 -1.95 3.70 2.35
N ALA A 44 -1.99 4.24 3.57
CA ALA A 44 -2.52 3.55 4.75
C ALA A 44 -3.97 3.08 4.55
N ARG A 45 -4.82 3.95 3.98
CA ARG A 45 -6.22 3.59 3.64
C ARG A 45 -6.28 2.48 2.59
N LYS A 46 -5.44 2.56 1.55
CA LYS A 46 -5.38 1.52 0.52
C LYS A 46 -4.89 0.18 1.09
N LEU A 47 -3.91 0.19 1.98
CA LEU A 47 -3.42 -0.99 2.68
C LEU A 47 -4.50 -1.64 3.55
N ALA A 48 -5.30 -0.84 4.27
CA ALA A 48 -6.41 -1.37 5.07
C ALA A 48 -7.38 -2.20 4.22
N VAL A 49 -7.75 -1.69 3.04
CA VAL A 49 -8.67 -2.38 2.12
C VAL A 49 -8.03 -3.64 1.56
N ILE A 50 -6.77 -3.58 1.12
CA ILE A 50 -6.07 -4.75 0.54
C ILE A 50 -5.91 -5.86 1.58
N LEU A 51 -5.43 -5.52 2.78
CA LEU A 51 -5.24 -6.51 3.85
C LEU A 51 -6.57 -7.14 4.27
N HIS A 52 -7.64 -6.34 4.32
CA HIS A 52 -8.97 -6.88 4.62
C HIS A 52 -9.49 -7.81 3.52
N ARG A 53 -9.29 -7.47 2.24
CA ARG A 53 -9.65 -8.35 1.11
C ARG A 53 -8.85 -9.65 1.13
N MET A 54 -7.53 -9.56 1.30
CA MET A 54 -6.67 -10.74 1.44
C MET A 54 -7.13 -11.67 2.56
N TRP A 55 -7.55 -11.11 3.70
CA TRP A 55 -8.07 -11.89 4.81
C TRP A 55 -9.39 -12.60 4.48
N ILE A 56 -10.32 -11.94 3.79
CA ILE A 56 -11.60 -12.55 3.40
C ILE A 56 -11.39 -13.63 2.33
N ASP A 57 -10.59 -13.32 1.31
CA ASP A 57 -10.43 -14.16 0.12
C ASP A 57 -9.38 -15.26 0.31
N GLY A 58 -8.61 -15.24 1.41
CA GLY A 58 -7.51 -16.18 1.68
C GLY A 58 -6.31 -16.01 0.74
N THR A 59 -6.21 -14.86 0.05
CA THR A 59 -5.17 -14.61 -0.97
C THR A 59 -3.94 -13.89 -0.40
N GLU A 60 -2.79 -14.08 -1.03
CA GLU A 60 -1.55 -13.38 -0.68
C GLU A 60 -1.41 -11.99 -1.30
N PHE A 61 -0.46 -11.19 -0.78
CA PHE A 61 -0.21 -9.84 -1.30
C PHE A 61 0.45 -9.89 -2.68
N SER A 62 -0.21 -9.28 -3.66
CA SER A 62 0.26 -9.22 -5.03
C SER A 62 1.30 -8.11 -5.24
N TRP A 63 2.56 -8.52 -5.44
CA TRP A 63 3.68 -7.60 -5.69
C TRP A 63 3.74 -7.08 -7.12
N SER A 64 3.19 -7.83 -8.08
CA SER A 64 3.12 -7.49 -9.50
C SER A 64 1.71 -7.72 -9.99
N LYS A 65 1.24 -7.02 -11.04
CA LYS A 65 0.06 -7.46 -11.78
C LYS A 65 0.40 -8.80 -12.45
N LYS A 66 0.31 -9.91 -11.71
CA LYS A 66 0.10 -11.20 -12.32
C LYS A 66 -1.38 -11.20 -12.69
N GLU A 67 -1.69 -11.25 -13.98
CA GLU A 67 -3.05 -11.50 -14.45
C GLU A 67 -3.57 -12.72 -13.69
N ILE A 68 -4.70 -12.55 -13.02
CA ILE A 68 -5.48 -13.67 -12.55
C ILE A 68 -6.09 -14.24 -13.83
N ALA A 69 -5.42 -15.24 -14.42
CA ALA A 69 -6.06 -16.08 -15.41
C ALA A 69 -7.25 -16.73 -14.69
N ALA A 70 -8.45 -16.38 -15.16
CA ALA A 70 -9.71 -16.97 -14.72
C ALA A 70 -9.80 -18.44 -15.17
#